data_AF-A0A434LCS4-F1
#
_entry.id   AF-A0A434LCS4-F1
#
_cell.length_a   1.000
_cell.length_b   1.000
_cell.length_c   1.000
_cell.angle_alpha   90.00
_cell.angle_beta   90.00
_cell.angle_gamma   90.00
#
_symmetry.space_group_name_H-M   'P 1'
#
loop_
_entity.id
_entity.type
_entity.pdbx_description
1 polymer ?
#
loop_
_entity_poly.entity_id
_entity_poly.type
_entity_poly.pdbx_seq_one_letter_code
_entity_poly.pdbx_strand_id
1 'polypeptide(L)'
;FTGAIVVGPPSAFADRWARRFPDPISCFASGWMRIRQRAKQGGVELPLIISDHADWDELTATIRETGAGEIWVTHGREEALVRWCELEGIAARPLHLVGYEDEGD
;
A
#
# COMPACT_ATOMS: atom_id res chain seq x y z
N PHE A 1 -25.70 -13.96 10.10
CA PHE A 1 -24.87 -12.86 10.60
C PHE A 1 -25.42 -11.49 10.19
N THR A 2 -26.74 -11.31 10.21
CA THR A 2 -27.36 -10.06 9.74
C THR A 2 -26.92 -8.89 10.61
N GLY A 3 -26.42 -7.82 9.99
CA GLY A 3 -25.95 -6.61 10.67
C GLY A 3 -24.57 -6.71 11.35
N ALA A 4 -23.87 -7.83 11.20
CA ALA A 4 -22.53 -8.00 11.75
C ALA A 4 -21.44 -7.54 10.77
N ILE A 5 -20.33 -7.01 11.30
CA ILE A 5 -19.09 -6.83 10.56
C ILE A 5 -18.22 -8.06 10.82
N VAL A 6 -17.72 -8.68 9.75
CA VAL A 6 -16.87 -9.86 9.82
C VAL A 6 -15.50 -9.50 9.28
N VAL A 7 -14.46 -9.72 10.09
CA VAL A 7 -13.06 -9.47 9.72
C VAL A 7 -12.34 -10.81 9.62
N GLY A 8 -11.56 -10.98 8.57
CA GLY A 8 -10.80 -12.21 8.33
C GLY A 8 -9.69 -11.99 7.31
N PRO A 9 -8.79 -12.97 7.16
CA PRO A 9 -7.76 -12.92 6.13
C PRO A 9 -8.38 -13.03 4.73
N PRO A 10 -7.71 -12.55 3.67
CA PRO A 10 -8.23 -12.61 2.29
C PRO A 10 -8.67 -14.02 1.85
N SER A 11 -7.91 -15.04 2.26
CA SER A 11 -8.20 -16.44 1.93
C SER A 11 -9.56 -16.94 2.46
N ALA A 12 -10.03 -16.43 3.60
CA ALA A 12 -11.31 -16.81 4.18
C ALA A 12 -12.50 -16.35 3.32
N PHE A 13 -12.34 -15.23 2.62
CA PHE A 13 -13.39 -14.66 1.77
C PHE A 13 -13.43 -15.27 0.36
N ALA A 14 -12.36 -15.94 -0.06
CA ALA A 14 -12.32 -16.71 -1.31
C ALA A 14 -12.92 -18.13 -1.18
N ASP A 15 -13.04 -18.65 0.05
CA ASP A 15 -13.54 -20.02 0.31
C ASP A 15 -15.08 -20.08 0.37
N ARG A 16 -15.64 -21.30 0.24
CA ARG A 16 -17.06 -21.65 0.37
C ARG A 16 -17.67 -21.18 1.69
N TRP A 17 -16.88 -21.03 2.75
CA TRP A 17 -17.37 -20.50 4.04
C TRP A 17 -18.05 -19.14 3.88
N ALA A 18 -17.49 -18.26 3.04
CA ALA A 18 -18.03 -16.92 2.79
C ALA A 18 -19.43 -16.94 2.14
N ARG A 19 -19.80 -18.02 1.45
CA ARG A 19 -21.13 -18.17 0.82
C ARG A 19 -22.28 -18.29 1.83
N ARG A 20 -21.97 -18.42 3.13
CA ARG A 20 -22.97 -18.46 4.20
C ARG A 20 -23.49 -17.07 4.58
N PHE A 21 -22.84 -16.01 4.13
CA PHE A 21 -23.28 -14.64 4.37
C PHE A 21 -24.37 -14.24 3.36
N PRO A 22 -25.54 -13.77 3.83
CA PRO A 22 -26.58 -13.28 2.95
C PRO A 22 -26.25 -11.87 2.47
N ASP A 23 -26.11 -11.69 1.15
CA ASP A 23 -25.85 -10.40 0.47
C ASP A 23 -24.77 -9.53 1.15
N PRO A 24 -23.52 -10.05 1.27
CA PRO A 24 -22.45 -9.31 1.92
C PRO A 24 -21.94 -8.17 1.03
N ILE A 25 -21.69 -7.01 1.63
CA ILE A 25 -20.87 -5.96 0.99
C ILE A 25 -19.41 -6.37 1.12
N SER A 26 -18.74 -6.64 0.00
CA SER A 26 -17.33 -6.99 -0.02
C SER A 26 -16.47 -5.76 0.26
N CYS A 27 -15.73 -5.79 1.37
CA CYS A 27 -14.84 -4.69 1.78
C CYS A 27 -13.39 -5.18 1.82
N PHE A 28 -12.45 -4.30 1.44
CA PHE A 28 -11.03 -4.55 1.64
C PHE A 28 -10.36 -3.28 2.14
N ALA A 29 -9.48 -3.42 3.13
CA ALA A 29 -8.78 -2.32 3.78
C ALA A 29 -7.31 -2.38 3.41
N SER A 30 -6.87 -1.43 2.56
CA SER A 30 -5.48 -1.34 2.10
C SER A 30 -5.22 0.02 1.45
N GLY A 31 -3.99 0.53 1.53
CA GLY A 31 -3.57 1.72 0.78
C GLY A 31 -3.79 1.57 -0.73
N TRP A 32 -3.67 0.34 -1.25
CA TRP A 32 -3.93 0.01 -2.66
C TRP A 32 -5.38 0.20 -3.09
N MET A 33 -6.32 0.30 -2.15
CA MET A 33 -7.72 0.60 -2.46
C MET A 33 -7.93 2.01 -3.01
N ARG A 34 -6.90 2.87 -2.94
CA ARG A 34 -6.84 4.14 -3.68
C ARG A 34 -6.81 3.92 -5.20
N ILE A 35 -6.28 2.78 -5.67
CA ILE A 35 -6.20 2.44 -7.10
C ILE A 35 -7.48 1.73 -7.55
N ARG A 36 -8.31 2.44 -8.32
CA ARG A 36 -9.60 1.93 -8.81
C ARG A 36 -9.48 0.58 -9.54
N GLN A 37 -8.41 0.35 -10.30
CA GLN A 37 -8.20 -0.91 -11.00
C GLN A 37 -7.96 -2.09 -10.05
N ARG A 38 -7.19 -1.89 -8.97
CA ARG A 38 -6.92 -2.93 -7.96
C ARG A 38 -8.22 -3.30 -7.22
N ALA A 39 -9.01 -2.31 -6.81
CA ALA A 39 -10.33 -2.55 -6.20
C ALA A 39 -11.27 -3.35 -7.14
N LYS A 40 -11.32 -2.98 -8.42
CA LYS A 40 -12.11 -3.69 -9.43
C LYS A 40 -11.64 -5.13 -9.65
N GLN A 41 -10.33 -5.35 -9.76
CA GLN A 41 -9.74 -6.69 -9.96
C GLN A 41 -10.00 -7.60 -8.74
N GLY A 42 -10.00 -7.04 -7.53
CA GLY A 42 -10.30 -7.77 -6.30
C GLY A 42 -11.79 -8.00 -6.04
N GLY A 43 -12.70 -7.51 -6.89
CA GLY A 43 -14.15 -7.61 -6.64
C GLY A 43 -14.57 -6.91 -5.35
N VAL A 44 -13.86 -5.85 -4.95
CA VAL A 44 -14.14 -5.08 -3.74
C VAL A 44 -15.22 -4.06 -4.05
N GLU A 45 -16.34 -4.16 -3.36
CA GLU A 45 -17.49 -3.26 -3.52
C GLU A 45 -17.27 -1.97 -2.74
N LEU A 46 -16.78 -2.08 -1.51
CA LEU A 46 -16.43 -0.95 -0.65
C LEU A 46 -14.90 -0.91 -0.39
N PRO A 47 -14.14 -0.16 -1.21
CA PRO A 47 -12.70 0.05 -0.98
C PRO A 47 -12.47 0.95 0.23
N LEU A 48 -11.74 0.47 1.23
CA LEU A 48 -11.32 1.26 2.40
C LEU A 48 -9.83 1.61 2.25
N ILE A 49 -9.54 2.89 2.06
CA ILE A 49 -8.18 3.41 1.83
C ILE A 49 -7.53 3.64 3.20
N ILE A 50 -6.81 2.64 3.69
CA ILE A 50 -6.10 2.68 4.96
C ILE A 50 -4.85 1.82 4.91
N SER A 51 -3.73 2.35 5.39
CA SER A 51 -2.46 1.64 5.52
C SER A 51 -1.61 2.28 6.62
N ASP A 52 -0.54 1.60 7.01
CA ASP A 52 0.53 2.09 7.88
C ASP A 52 1.68 2.78 7.12
N HIS A 53 1.58 2.87 5.79
CA HIS A 53 2.52 3.61 4.95
C HIS A 53 2.25 5.13 4.99
N ALA A 54 3.32 5.92 4.91
CA ALA A 54 3.26 7.36 4.75
C ALA A 54 2.81 7.74 3.33
N ASP A 55 2.00 8.79 3.23
CA ASP A 55 1.69 9.45 1.96
C ASP A 55 2.89 10.31 1.50
N TRP A 56 2.85 10.77 0.24
CA TRP A 56 3.97 11.47 -0.41
C TRP A 56 4.41 12.75 0.32
N ASP A 57 3.46 13.55 0.78
CA ASP A 57 3.71 14.77 1.53
C ASP A 57 4.33 14.49 2.91
N GLU A 58 3.84 13.47 3.60
CA GLU A 58 4.42 13.00 4.87
C GLU A 58 5.86 12.49 4.68
N LEU A 59 6.11 11.71 3.62
CA LEU A 59 7.43 11.18 3.30
C LEU A 59 8.43 12.29 2.97
N THR A 60 8.04 13.22 2.11
CA THR A 60 8.90 14.35 1.70
C THR A 60 9.14 15.35 2.84
N ALA A 61 8.14 15.58 3.69
CA ALA A 61 8.31 16.35 4.93
C ALA A 61 9.31 15.66 5.86
N THR A 62 9.13 14.36 6.11
CA THR A 62 10.02 13.57 6.97
C THR A 62 11.46 13.61 6.48
N ILE A 63 11.70 13.44 5.17
CA ILE A 63 13.05 13.53 4.59
C ILE A 63 13.71 14.86 4.93
N ARG A 64 13.01 15.99 4.77
CA ARG A 64 13.53 17.32 5.12
C ARG A 64 13.79 17.46 6.62
N GLU A 65 12.88 16.97 7.46
CA GLU A 65 13.01 17.01 8.92
C GLU A 65 14.19 16.19 9.44
N THR A 66 14.55 15.08 8.78
CA THR A 66 15.68 14.25 9.19
C THR A 66 17.03 14.96 9.08
N GLY A 67 17.17 15.90 8.13
CA GLY A 67 18.46 16.54 7.81
C GLY A 67 19.52 15.55 7.31
N ALA A 68 19.14 14.37 6.83
CA ALA A 68 20.08 13.36 6.35
C ALA A 68 20.88 13.84 5.13
N GLY A 69 22.18 13.53 5.11
CA GLY A 69 23.08 13.91 4.01
C GLY A 69 22.89 13.08 2.73
N GLU A 70 22.33 11.87 2.86
CA GLU A 70 22.00 10.98 1.74
C GLU A 70 20.75 10.16 2.08
N ILE A 71 19.85 9.97 1.12
CA ILE A 71 18.64 9.17 1.24
C ILE A 71 18.77 7.88 0.43
N TRP A 72 18.56 6.75 1.08
CA TRP A 72 18.57 5.44 0.43
C TRP A 72 17.14 4.94 0.33
N VAL A 73 16.66 4.73 -0.89
CA VAL A 73 15.26 4.40 -1.18
C VAL A 73 15.15 2.91 -1.46
N THR A 74 14.22 2.24 -0.79
CA THR A 74 13.92 0.82 -1.02
C THR A 74 12.40 0.62 -1.00
N HIS A 75 11.94 -0.45 -1.66
CA HIS A 75 10.53 -0.82 -1.81
C HIS A 75 9.67 0.18 -2.59
N GLY A 76 8.99 -0.32 -3.63
CA GLY A 76 8.08 0.49 -4.46
C GLY A 76 8.79 1.21 -5.62
N ARG A 77 8.20 2.31 -6.10
CA ARG A 77 8.75 3.07 -7.24
C ARG A 77 9.84 4.03 -6.79
N GLU A 78 11.02 3.47 -6.58
CA GLU A 78 12.21 4.17 -6.06
C GLU A 78 12.60 5.39 -6.91
N GLU A 79 12.39 5.32 -8.24
CA GLU A 79 12.84 6.36 -9.16
C GLU A 79 12.14 7.70 -8.92
N ALA A 80 10.88 7.67 -8.51
CA ALA A 80 10.11 8.89 -8.27
C ALA A 80 10.68 9.66 -7.07
N LEU A 81 10.98 8.96 -5.97
CA LEU A 81 11.50 9.59 -4.76
C LEU A 81 12.95 10.02 -4.92
N VAL A 82 13.79 9.20 -5.56
CA VAL A 82 15.17 9.57 -5.90
C VAL A 82 15.17 10.83 -6.76
N ARG A 83 14.33 10.88 -7.81
CA ARG A 83 14.21 12.06 -8.66
C ARG A 83 13.75 13.29 -7.90
N TRP A 84 12.82 13.14 -6.96
CA TRP A 84 12.38 14.24 -6.12
C TRP A 84 13.52 14.77 -5.25
N CYS A 85 14.28 13.89 -4.59
CA CYS A 85 15.45 14.29 -3.79
C CYS A 85 16.48 15.06 -4.64
N GLU A 86 16.78 14.60 -5.86
CA GLU A 86 17.68 15.31 -6.79
C GLU A 86 17.21 16.75 -7.07
N LEU A 87 15.91 16.94 -7.30
CA LEU A 87 15.33 18.26 -7.57
C LEU A 87 15.40 19.18 -6.35
N GLU A 88 15.37 18.61 -5.14
CA GLU A 88 15.52 19.32 -3.88
C GLU A 88 16.99 19.51 -3.47
N GLY A 89 17.95 19.02 -4.27
CA GLY A 89 19.38 19.11 -3.97
C GLY A 89 19.85 18.15 -2.87
N ILE A 90 19.09 17.08 -2.61
CA ILE A 90 19.40 16.04 -1.62
C ILE A 90 19.98 14.83 -2.36
N ALA A 91 21.14 14.33 -1.92
CA ALA A 91 21.72 13.13 -2.49
C ALA A 91 20.80 11.92 -2.21
N ALA A 92 20.47 11.14 -3.24
CA ALA A 92 19.63 9.96 -3.07
C ALA A 92 19.97 8.86 -4.06
N ARG A 93 19.71 7.60 -3.67
CA ARG A 93 19.88 6.44 -4.55
C ARG A 93 19.03 5.24 -4.14
N PRO A 94 18.73 4.33 -5.09
CA PRO A 94 18.20 3.01 -4.80
C PRO A 94 19.06 2.21 -3.81
N LEU A 95 18.39 1.48 -2.93
CA LEU A 95 18.97 0.46 -2.08
C LEU A 95 18.49 -0.91 -2.55
N HIS A 96 19.34 -1.58 -3.32
CA HIS A 96 19.10 -2.96 -3.72
C HIS A 96 19.56 -3.92 -2.61
N LEU A 97 18.61 -4.50 -1.89
CA LEU A 97 18.88 -5.50 -0.85
C LEU A 97 19.05 -6.88 -1.50
N VAL A 98 20.25 -7.48 -1.37
CA VAL A 98 20.53 -8.82 -1.90
C VAL A 98 19.68 -9.85 -1.16
N GLY A 99 18.82 -10.57 -1.89
CA GLY A 99 17.97 -11.63 -1.35
C GLY A 99 16.53 -11.20 -1.00
N TYR A 100 16.20 -9.92 -1.13
CA TYR A 100 14.82 -9.44 -1.18
C TYR A 100 14.44 -9.29 -2.66
N GLU A 101 13.75 -10.29 -3.22
CA GLU A 101 13.00 -10.06 -4.44
C GLU A 101 11.83 -9.15 -4.06
N ASP A 102 11.68 -8.03 -4.76
CA ASP A 102 10.49 -7.19 -4.66
C ASP A 102 9.29 -8.13 -4.82
N GLU A 103 8.48 -8.29 -3.77
CA GLU A 103 7.23 -9.06 -3.83
C GLU A 103 6.30 -8.27 -4.75
N GLY A 104 6.50 -8.48 -6.06
CA GLY A 104 5.77 -7.82 -7.12
C GLY A 104 4.32 -8.29 -7.12
N ASP A 105 3.46 -7.48 -6.51
CA ASP A 105 2.00 -7.52 -6.66
C ASP A 105 1.51 -7.13 -8.06
#